data_AF-A0A1D6P0G5-F1
#
_entry.id   AF-A0A1D6P0G5-F1
#
_cell.length_a   1.000
_cell.length_b   1.000
_cell.length_c   1.000
_cell.angle_alpha   90.00
_cell.angle_beta   90.00
_cell.angle_gamma   90.00
#
_symmetry.space_group_name_H-M   'P 1'
#
loop_
_entity.id
_entity.type
_entity.pdbx_description
1 polymer ?
#
loop_
_entity_poly.entity_id
_entity_poly.type
_entity_poly.pdbx_seq_one_letter_code
_entity_poly.pdbx_strand_id
1 'polypeptide(L)'
;MPQSVLVERATSESLIGPDWSLNLEICDILNHDPSQAKDVVKTIKKRIAHKNSKVQLLALTLLETLIKNCGDFVHMQVAEKDMLHEMVKIAKKKPDYHVKEKILILIDTWQEAFGGARARYPQYYAAYQEMLRAGAVFPQRPESTVPIYTPPQTQPLRNYPPPALRNTDYRHDVPESSSAPEVPALSLTEIQNARGVMDVLSEMLNAIDPGNREGLRQEVIVDLVDQCRSYKQRVVQLVNSTSDEDLLSQGLTLNDDLQRVLAKHDAIAAGIAIRLQKPKSAPARADSSPTKPEPTKETEQSLLKLPVV
;
A
#
# COMPACT_ATOMS: atom_id res chain seq x y z
N MET A 1 -22.76 27.18 -7.10
CA MET A 1 -23.67 26.01 -7.16
C MET A 1 -23.73 25.38 -5.78
N PRO A 2 -24.86 24.77 -5.36
CA PRO A 2 -24.90 24.02 -4.11
C PRO A 2 -23.90 22.86 -4.17
N GLN A 3 -23.10 22.66 -3.12
CA GLN A 3 -22.06 21.62 -3.09
C GLN A 3 -22.63 20.20 -3.25
N SER A 4 -23.90 20.01 -2.88
CA SER A 4 -24.63 18.76 -3.11
C SER A 4 -24.72 18.38 -4.59
N VAL A 5 -24.80 19.36 -5.50
CA VAL A 5 -24.88 19.13 -6.95
C VAL A 5 -23.55 18.60 -7.48
N LEU A 6 -22.42 19.09 -6.97
CA LEU A 6 -21.10 18.59 -7.35
C LEU A 6 -20.93 17.12 -6.91
N VAL A 7 -21.34 16.79 -5.68
CA VAL A 7 -21.32 15.41 -5.18
C VAL A 7 -22.22 14.49 -6.02
N GLU A 8 -23.41 14.93 -6.41
CA GLU A 8 -24.32 14.15 -7.26
C GLU A 8 -23.73 13.90 -8.65
N ARG A 9 -23.07 14.91 -9.24
CA ARG A 9 -22.36 14.78 -10.51
C ARG A 9 -21.17 13.82 -10.41
N ALA A 10 -20.32 13.98 -9.39
CA ALA A 10 -19.15 13.14 -9.14
C ALA A 10 -19.49 11.67 -8.88
N THR A 11 -20.74 11.40 -8.50
CA THR A 11 -21.24 10.05 -8.20
C THR A 11 -22.37 9.63 -9.12
N SER A 12 -22.48 10.23 -10.31
CA SER A 12 -23.50 9.88 -11.29
C SER A 12 -23.31 8.46 -11.81
N GLU A 13 -24.41 7.73 -12.00
CA GLU A 13 -24.38 6.38 -12.59
C GLU A 13 -23.94 6.37 -14.06
N SER A 14 -23.98 7.52 -14.74
CA SER A 14 -23.54 7.68 -16.12
C SER A 14 -22.02 7.73 -16.30
N LEU A 15 -21.24 7.97 -15.23
CA LEU A 15 -19.78 8.05 -15.30
C LEU A 15 -19.16 6.71 -15.63
N ILE A 16 -18.10 6.64 -16.44
CA ILE A 16 -17.41 5.37 -16.71
C ILE A 16 -16.61 4.90 -15.47
N GLY A 17 -16.07 5.86 -14.70
CA GLY A 17 -15.32 5.63 -13.47
C GLY A 17 -15.26 6.93 -12.63
N PRO A 18 -14.39 7.01 -11.62
CA PRO A 18 -14.23 8.22 -10.81
C PRO A 18 -13.85 9.43 -11.66
N ASP A 19 -14.57 10.54 -11.49
CA ASP A 19 -14.19 11.84 -12.06
C ASP A 19 -13.17 12.50 -11.13
N TRP A 20 -11.89 12.23 -11.38
CA TRP A 20 -10.80 12.73 -10.54
C TRP A 20 -10.71 14.25 -10.52
N SER A 21 -10.97 14.89 -11.65
CA SER A 21 -10.99 16.35 -11.74
C SER A 21 -12.05 16.93 -10.81
N LEU A 22 -13.28 16.41 -10.85
CA LEU A 22 -14.36 16.89 -9.98
C LEU A 22 -14.14 16.50 -8.51
N ASN A 23 -13.56 15.34 -8.23
CA ASN A 23 -13.22 14.93 -6.86
C ASN A 23 -12.20 15.88 -6.22
N LEU A 24 -11.17 16.29 -6.98
CA LEU A 24 -10.16 17.24 -6.52
C LEU A 24 -10.72 18.66 -6.40
N GLU A 25 -11.60 19.08 -7.32
CA GLU A 25 -12.32 20.36 -7.20
C GLU A 25 -13.14 20.42 -5.89
N ILE A 26 -13.82 19.33 -5.50
CA ILE A 26 -14.53 19.26 -4.22
C ILE A 26 -13.55 19.37 -3.04
N CYS A 27 -12.36 18.76 -3.13
CA CYS A 27 -11.33 18.91 -2.09
C CYS A 27 -10.89 20.37 -1.94
N ASP A 28 -10.60 21.05 -3.05
CA ASP A 28 -10.15 22.44 -3.06
C ASP A 28 -11.22 23.36 -2.46
N ILE A 29 -12.49 23.14 -2.80
CA ILE A 29 -13.62 23.87 -2.22
C ILE A 29 -13.68 23.67 -0.70
N LEU A 30 -13.55 22.43 -0.21
CA LEU A 30 -13.61 22.15 1.22
C LEU A 30 -12.40 22.73 1.97
N ASN A 31 -11.21 22.69 1.38
CA ASN A 31 -10.01 23.28 1.97
C ASN A 31 -10.09 24.82 1.98
N HIS A 32 -10.76 25.44 1.01
CA HIS A 32 -11.02 26.87 0.99
C HIS A 32 -12.12 27.29 1.99
N ASP A 33 -13.20 26.51 2.09
CA ASP A 33 -14.32 26.75 3.01
C ASP A 33 -14.72 25.48 3.78
N PRO A 34 -14.06 25.21 4.94
CA PRO A 34 -14.36 24.04 5.77
C PRO A 34 -15.80 23.98 6.29
N SER A 35 -16.54 25.11 6.30
CA SER A 35 -17.93 25.13 6.76
C SER A 35 -18.86 24.27 5.90
N GLN A 36 -18.48 24.04 4.63
CA GLN A 36 -19.23 23.21 3.67
C GLN A 36 -19.11 21.70 3.94
N ALA A 37 -18.12 21.27 4.73
CA ALA A 37 -17.80 19.85 4.92
C ALA A 37 -19.00 19.05 5.45
N LYS A 38 -19.80 19.65 6.34
CA LYS A 38 -20.98 19.02 6.92
C LYS A 38 -22.00 18.61 5.85
N ASP A 39 -22.30 19.49 4.90
CA ASP A 39 -23.31 19.25 3.88
C ASP A 39 -22.79 18.34 2.76
N VAL A 40 -21.50 18.44 2.43
CA VAL A 40 -20.83 17.52 1.50
C VAL A 40 -20.83 16.10 2.05
N VAL A 41 -20.36 15.89 3.28
CA VAL A 41 -20.34 14.56 3.94
C VAL A 41 -21.76 13.99 4.08
N LYS A 42 -22.75 14.83 4.43
CA LYS A 42 -24.16 14.42 4.48
C LYS A 42 -24.66 13.95 3.11
N THR A 43 -24.29 14.64 2.03
CA THR A 43 -24.69 14.26 0.67
C THR A 43 -24.01 12.96 0.25
N ILE A 44 -22.71 12.81 0.49
CA ILE A 44 -21.96 11.57 0.23
C ILE A 44 -22.61 10.38 0.97
N LYS A 45 -23.02 10.56 2.23
CA LYS A 45 -23.70 9.50 3.00
C LYS A 45 -24.97 9.00 2.29
N LYS A 46 -25.77 9.93 1.74
CA LYS A 46 -26.96 9.57 0.95
C LYS A 46 -26.59 8.79 -0.31
N ARG A 47 -25.49 9.14 -0.98
CA ARG A 47 -24.98 8.44 -2.17
C ARG A 47 -24.46 7.03 -1.83
N ILE A 48 -23.80 6.86 -0.69
CA ILE A 48 -23.37 5.54 -0.18
C ILE A 48 -24.58 4.65 0.15
N ALA A 49 -25.67 5.22 0.67
CA ALA A 49 -26.92 4.50 0.93
C ALA A 49 -27.77 4.24 -0.34
N HIS A 50 -27.30 4.61 -1.52
CA HIS A 50 -28.02 4.41 -2.77
C HIS A 50 -28.08 2.93 -3.17
N LYS A 51 -29.12 2.53 -3.92
CA LYS A 51 -29.32 1.12 -4.34
C LYS A 51 -28.38 0.67 -5.47
N ASN A 52 -27.90 1.60 -6.28
CA ASN A 52 -27.00 1.34 -7.41
C ASN A 52 -25.55 1.21 -6.89
N SER A 53 -24.97 0.01 -7.00
CA SER A 53 -23.60 -0.30 -6.56
C SER A 53 -22.55 0.62 -7.16
N LYS A 54 -22.73 1.07 -8.40
CA LYS A 54 -21.81 2.01 -9.06
C LYS A 54 -21.81 3.37 -8.38
N VAL A 55 -22.99 3.88 -8.02
CA VAL A 55 -23.13 5.12 -7.24
C VAL A 55 -22.46 4.97 -5.88
N GLN A 56 -22.62 3.82 -5.23
CA GLN A 56 -21.98 3.54 -3.95
C GLN A 56 -20.45 3.53 -4.06
N LEU A 57 -19.89 2.85 -5.07
CA LEU A 57 -18.45 2.80 -5.32
C LEU A 57 -17.85 4.18 -5.61
N LEU A 58 -18.50 4.97 -6.46
CA LEU A 58 -18.07 6.34 -6.74
C LEU A 58 -18.11 7.22 -5.48
N ALA A 59 -19.17 7.09 -4.67
CA ALA A 59 -19.30 7.84 -3.42
C ALA A 59 -18.26 7.42 -2.36
N LEU A 60 -17.97 6.12 -2.25
CA LEU A 60 -16.90 5.62 -1.38
C LEU A 60 -15.51 6.11 -1.85
N THR A 61 -15.29 6.19 -3.16
CA THR A 61 -14.04 6.70 -3.75
C THR A 61 -13.89 8.20 -3.50
N LEU A 62 -14.96 8.98 -3.66
CA LEU A 62 -14.97 10.40 -3.30
C LEU A 62 -14.69 10.59 -1.81
N LEU A 63 -15.36 9.82 -0.94
CA LEU A 63 -15.15 9.88 0.52
C LEU A 63 -13.69 9.61 0.90
N GLU A 64 -13.08 8.57 0.31
CA GLU A 64 -11.66 8.26 0.49
C GLU A 64 -10.76 9.43 0.06
N THR A 65 -11.08 10.05 -1.08
CA THR A 65 -10.33 11.21 -1.60
C THR A 65 -10.42 12.38 -0.63
N LEU A 66 -11.61 12.68 -0.08
CA LEU A 66 -11.77 13.77 0.89
C LEU A 66 -11.00 13.50 2.19
N ILE A 67 -11.06 12.26 2.72
CA ILE A 67 -10.31 11.87 3.92
C ILE A 67 -8.80 12.08 3.71
N LYS A 68 -8.27 11.77 2.52
CA LYS A 68 -6.85 11.90 2.21
C LYS A 68 -6.39 13.35 2.01
N ASN A 69 -7.26 14.25 1.57
CA ASN A 69 -6.86 15.58 1.10
C ASN A 69 -7.40 16.77 1.91
N CYS A 70 -8.39 16.58 2.79
CA CYS A 70 -9.09 17.67 3.47
C CYS A 70 -8.83 17.75 4.99
N GLY A 71 -7.86 17.01 5.52
CA GLY A 71 -7.46 17.10 6.92
C GLY A 71 -8.55 16.79 7.97
N ASP A 72 -8.30 17.25 9.20
CA ASP A 72 -9.03 16.84 10.41
C ASP A 72 -10.51 17.24 10.42
N PHE A 73 -10.89 18.35 9.80
CA PHE A 73 -12.28 18.81 9.79
C PHE A 73 -13.20 17.85 9.02
N VAL A 74 -12.71 17.19 7.96
CA VAL A 74 -13.47 16.13 7.27
C VAL A 74 -13.50 14.85 8.10
N HIS A 75 -12.40 14.48 8.76
CA HIS A 75 -12.35 13.30 9.63
C HIS A 75 -13.39 13.40 10.76
N MET A 76 -13.47 14.58 11.39
CA MET A 76 -14.49 14.89 12.40
C MET A 76 -15.90 14.76 11.83
N GLN A 77 -16.20 15.35 10.67
CA GLN A 77 -17.54 15.24 10.07
C GLN A 77 -17.92 13.80 9.75
N VAL A 78 -16.98 12.98 9.28
CA VAL A 78 -17.23 11.56 8.99
C VAL A 78 -17.55 10.79 10.28
N ALA A 79 -16.83 11.06 11.37
CA ALA A 79 -17.06 10.46 12.67
C ALA A 79 -18.41 10.88 13.29
N GLU A 80 -18.79 12.15 13.19
CA GLU A 80 -20.00 12.71 13.82
C GLU A 80 -21.29 12.48 13.04
N LYS A 81 -21.22 12.18 11.73
CA LYS A 81 -22.40 12.10 10.86
C LYS A 81 -22.87 10.67 10.59
N ASP A 82 -22.51 9.72 11.46
CA ASP A 82 -22.86 8.30 11.35
C ASP A 82 -22.46 7.68 10.01
N MET A 83 -21.45 8.23 9.33
CA MET A 83 -20.99 7.71 8.05
C MET A 83 -20.50 6.26 8.19
N LEU A 84 -19.67 6.03 9.21
CA LEU A 84 -19.07 4.73 9.51
C LEU A 84 -20.13 3.69 9.87
N HIS A 85 -21.14 4.09 10.66
CA HIS A 85 -22.26 3.21 11.00
C HIS A 85 -23.05 2.80 9.75
N GLU A 86 -23.34 3.73 8.83
CA GLU A 86 -24.04 3.41 7.58
C GLU A 86 -23.21 2.46 6.70
N MET A 87 -21.89 2.65 6.61
CA MET A 87 -20.99 1.74 5.89
C MET A 87 -21.01 0.31 6.48
N VAL A 88 -20.91 0.17 7.81
CA VAL A 88 -20.99 -1.12 8.50
C VAL A 88 -22.34 -1.80 8.24
N LYS A 89 -23.43 -1.05 8.35
CA LYS A 89 -24.79 -1.53 8.07
C LYS A 89 -24.95 -2.04 6.64
N ILE A 90 -24.39 -1.34 5.65
CA ILE A 90 -24.40 -1.78 4.25
C ILE A 90 -23.60 -3.07 4.09
N ALA A 91 -22.38 -3.13 4.62
CA ALA A 91 -21.52 -4.31 4.51
C ALA A 91 -22.14 -5.58 5.12
N LYS A 92 -22.95 -5.44 6.17
CA LYS A 92 -23.71 -6.54 6.80
C LYS A 92 -24.90 -7.03 5.98
N LYS A 93 -25.49 -6.19 5.13
CA LYS A 93 -26.71 -6.49 4.34
C LYS A 93 -26.45 -7.20 3.01
N LYS A 94 -25.27 -7.80 2.81
CA LYS A 94 -24.85 -8.47 1.57
C LYS A 94 -24.94 -7.54 0.33
N PRO A 95 -24.14 -6.46 0.29
CA PRO A 95 -24.10 -5.59 -0.88
C PRO A 95 -23.35 -6.26 -2.05
N ASP A 96 -23.19 -5.55 -3.16
CA ASP A 96 -22.26 -5.96 -4.21
C ASP A 96 -20.86 -6.26 -3.65
N TYR A 97 -20.18 -7.25 -4.25
CA TYR A 97 -18.88 -7.71 -3.79
C TYR A 97 -17.87 -6.55 -3.68
N HIS A 98 -17.76 -5.72 -4.72
CA HIS A 98 -16.78 -4.62 -4.76
C HIS A 98 -17.13 -3.53 -3.75
N VAL A 99 -18.43 -3.29 -3.49
CA VAL A 99 -18.88 -2.35 -2.45
C VAL A 99 -18.46 -2.86 -1.08
N LYS A 100 -18.69 -4.15 -0.78
CA LYS A 100 -18.27 -4.76 0.49
C LYS A 100 -16.77 -4.68 0.67
N GLU A 101 -16.01 -5.07 -0.34
CA GLU A 101 -14.55 -5.06 -0.35
C GLU A 101 -14.01 -3.65 -0.12
N LYS A 102 -14.53 -2.65 -0.84
CA LYS A 102 -14.13 -1.25 -0.66
C LYS A 102 -14.41 -0.75 0.75
N ILE A 103 -15.59 -1.06 1.32
CA ILE A 103 -15.92 -0.67 2.70
C ILE A 103 -14.94 -1.30 3.70
N LEU A 104 -14.62 -2.59 3.55
CA LEU A 104 -13.67 -3.29 4.42
C LEU A 104 -12.29 -2.63 4.36
N ILE A 105 -11.78 -2.36 3.15
CA ILE A 105 -10.49 -1.70 2.96
C ILE A 105 -10.47 -0.33 3.64
N LEU A 106 -11.50 0.50 3.43
CA LEU A 106 -11.55 1.84 4.01
C LEU A 106 -11.62 1.80 5.54
N ILE A 107 -12.44 0.92 6.11
CA ILE A 107 -12.56 0.80 7.58
C ILE A 107 -11.23 0.34 8.20
N ASP A 108 -10.56 -0.67 7.63
CA ASP A 108 -9.27 -1.13 8.15
C ASP A 108 -8.16 -0.08 7.98
N THR A 109 -8.13 0.61 6.83
CA THR A 109 -7.15 1.66 6.57
C THR A 109 -7.33 2.82 7.55
N TRP A 110 -8.56 3.30 7.75
CA TRP A 110 -8.81 4.49 8.57
C TRP A 110 -8.68 4.22 10.06
N GLN A 111 -9.10 3.04 10.56
CA GLN A 111 -8.93 2.73 11.99
C GLN A 111 -7.45 2.73 12.37
N GLU A 112 -6.58 2.19 11.51
CA GLU A 112 -5.15 2.15 11.77
C GLU A 112 -4.53 3.54 11.62
N ALA A 113 -4.83 4.23 10.52
CA ALA A 113 -4.33 5.58 10.25
C ALA A 113 -4.76 6.61 11.31
N PHE A 114 -5.85 6.38 12.04
CA PHE A 114 -6.30 7.29 13.08
C PHE A 114 -5.93 6.85 14.50
N GLY A 115 -5.09 5.81 14.66
CA GLY A 115 -4.52 5.42 15.95
C GLY A 115 -5.27 4.30 16.69
N GLY A 116 -6.16 3.58 16.00
CA GLY A 116 -6.85 2.40 16.51
C GLY A 116 -7.58 2.64 17.83
N ALA A 117 -7.30 1.81 18.83
CA ALA A 117 -7.94 1.90 20.15
C ALA A 117 -7.69 3.23 20.91
N ARG A 118 -6.69 4.01 20.48
CA ARG A 118 -6.34 5.31 21.08
C ARG A 118 -6.67 6.49 20.15
N ALA A 119 -7.49 6.26 19.14
CA ALA A 119 -7.84 7.26 18.14
C ALA A 119 -8.57 8.47 18.74
N ARG A 120 -8.27 9.66 18.21
CA ARG A 120 -9.02 10.90 18.53
C ARG A 120 -10.51 10.79 18.18
N TYR A 121 -10.82 10.02 17.14
CA TYR A 121 -12.17 9.68 16.72
C TYR A 121 -12.39 8.17 16.88
N PRO A 122 -12.82 7.69 18.08
CA PRO A 122 -12.97 6.26 18.37
C PRO A 122 -13.96 5.53 17.45
N GLN A 123 -14.84 6.27 16.76
CA GLN A 123 -15.84 5.74 15.85
C GLN A 123 -15.23 4.91 14.72
N TYR A 124 -14.04 5.27 14.21
CA TYR A 124 -13.34 4.52 13.17
C TYR A 124 -12.95 3.12 13.67
N TYR A 125 -12.34 3.05 14.85
CA TYR A 125 -11.97 1.78 15.48
C TYR A 125 -13.21 0.97 15.91
N ALA A 126 -14.25 1.64 16.41
CA ALA A 126 -15.51 0.99 16.76
C ALA A 126 -16.17 0.30 15.56
N ALA A 127 -16.16 0.94 14.38
CA ALA A 127 -16.69 0.36 13.15
C ALA A 127 -15.90 -0.90 12.73
N TYR A 128 -14.58 -0.86 12.84
CA TYR A 128 -13.72 -2.02 12.59
C TYR A 128 -14.03 -3.18 13.55
N GLN A 129 -14.08 -2.90 14.86
CA GLN A 129 -14.41 -3.90 15.88
C GLN A 129 -15.81 -4.49 15.68
N GLU A 130 -16.78 -3.67 15.28
CA GLU A 130 -18.14 -4.14 14.97
C GLU A 130 -18.16 -5.10 13.77
N MET A 131 -17.34 -4.82 12.74
CA MET A 131 -17.18 -5.70 11.58
C MET A 131 -16.52 -7.03 11.95
N LEU A 132 -15.47 -7.01 12.79
CA LEU A 132 -14.85 -8.23 13.31
C LEU A 132 -15.84 -9.09 14.10
N ARG A 133 -16.61 -8.48 15.01
CA ARG A 133 -17.65 -9.18 15.79
C ARG A 133 -18.75 -9.77 14.90
N ALA A 134 -19.00 -9.18 13.74
CA ALA A 134 -19.92 -9.70 12.75
C ALA A 134 -19.32 -10.79 11.84
N GLY A 135 -18.07 -11.21 12.09
CA GLY A 135 -17.38 -12.24 11.31
C GLY A 135 -16.85 -11.75 9.96
N ALA A 136 -16.66 -10.45 9.78
CA ALA A 136 -16.06 -9.93 8.56
C ALA A 136 -14.57 -10.34 8.47
N VAL A 137 -14.18 -10.86 7.31
CA VAL A 137 -12.77 -11.10 6.97
C VAL A 137 -12.28 -9.90 6.18
N PHE A 138 -11.30 -9.20 6.73
CA PHE A 138 -10.67 -8.07 6.05
C PHE A 138 -9.62 -8.58 5.04
N PRO A 139 -9.47 -7.92 3.88
CA PRO A 139 -8.42 -8.25 2.93
C PRO A 139 -7.03 -8.17 3.58
N GLN A 140 -6.15 -9.10 3.25
CA GLN A 140 -4.77 -9.05 3.71
C GLN A 140 -4.10 -7.82 3.10
N ARG A 141 -3.53 -6.96 3.95
CA ARG A 141 -2.73 -5.85 3.47
C ARG A 141 -1.44 -6.41 2.86
N PRO A 142 -1.03 -6.00 1.64
CA PRO A 142 0.33 -6.27 1.20
C PRO A 142 1.28 -5.61 2.20
N GLU A 143 2.30 -6.31 2.68
CA GLU A 143 3.27 -5.86 3.70
C GLU A 143 4.12 -4.63 3.30
N SER A 144 3.76 -3.94 2.21
CA SER A 144 4.48 -2.81 1.65
C SER A 144 3.54 -1.70 1.19
N THR A 145 2.79 -1.11 2.11
CA THR A 145 2.27 0.26 1.93
C THR A 145 2.37 1.00 3.26
N VAL A 146 3.47 1.73 3.43
CA VAL A 146 3.53 2.78 4.46
C VAL A 146 2.38 3.77 4.18
N PRO A 147 1.62 4.21 5.20
CA PRO A 147 0.60 5.21 4.98
C PRO A 147 1.27 6.48 4.45
N ILE A 148 0.90 6.88 3.24
CA ILE A 148 1.26 8.19 2.67
C ILE A 148 0.47 9.22 3.48
N TYR A 149 1.03 9.65 4.59
CA TYR A 149 0.72 10.93 5.17
C TYR A 149 1.50 11.96 4.38
N THR A 150 0.83 12.66 3.47
CA THR A 150 1.34 13.95 3.01
C THR A 150 1.32 14.88 4.23
N PRO A 151 2.47 15.33 4.75
CA PRO A 151 2.47 16.34 5.80
C PRO A 151 1.81 17.63 5.29
N PRO A 152 1.20 18.44 6.18
CA PRO A 152 0.58 19.70 5.77
C PRO A 152 1.61 20.61 5.10
N GLN A 153 1.20 21.19 3.97
CA GLN A 153 2.02 22.06 3.15
C GLN A 153 2.45 23.30 3.95
N THR A 154 3.72 23.34 4.35
CA THR A 154 4.32 24.43 5.13
C THR A 154 5.09 25.44 4.26
N GLN A 155 5.14 25.23 2.95
CA GLN A 155 5.79 26.14 2.01
C GLN A 155 4.76 27.01 1.29
N PRO A 156 4.92 28.34 1.25
CA PRO A 156 4.12 29.18 0.37
C PRO A 156 4.36 28.75 -1.08
N LEU A 157 3.28 28.56 -1.85
CA LEU A 157 3.32 28.31 -3.30
C LEU A 157 3.92 29.53 -4.00
N ARG A 158 5.25 29.63 -4.00
CA ARG A 158 6.00 30.57 -4.83
C ARG A 158 6.58 29.73 -5.96
N ASN A 159 5.96 29.87 -7.14
CA ASN A 159 6.36 29.31 -8.44
C ASN A 159 5.49 28.16 -8.96
N TYR A 160 4.24 28.47 -9.30
CA TYR A 160 3.64 27.93 -10.53
C TYR A 160 3.79 29.00 -11.63
N PRO A 161 4.40 28.71 -12.80
CA PRO A 161 4.31 29.63 -13.93
C PRO A 161 2.87 29.62 -14.47
N PRO A 162 2.20 30.78 -14.64
CA PRO A 162 0.93 30.85 -15.33
C PRO A 162 1.07 30.47 -16.81
N PRO A 163 0.02 29.93 -17.47
CA PRO A 163 0.02 29.75 -18.91
C PRO A 163 0.23 31.10 -19.60
N ALA A 164 1.21 31.15 -20.51
CA ALA A 164 1.61 32.35 -21.21
C ALA A 164 0.44 33.01 -21.98
N LEU A 165 -0.05 34.12 -21.44
CA LEU A 165 -0.69 35.18 -22.20
C LEU A 165 0.17 36.45 -22.06
N ARG A 166 1.11 36.60 -22.99
CA ARG A 166 1.48 37.85 -23.69
C ARG A 166 1.31 39.17 -22.91
N ASN A 167 2.40 39.78 -22.43
CA ASN A 167 3.04 41.00 -22.99
C ASN A 167 4.06 41.63 -22.02
N THR A 168 5.27 41.91 -22.55
CA THR A 168 6.17 43.07 -22.35
C THR A 168 6.54 43.62 -20.94
N ASP A 169 7.88 43.68 -20.74
CA ASP A 169 8.69 44.84 -20.30
C ASP A 169 9.31 44.89 -18.87
N TYR A 170 10.67 44.94 -18.86
CA TYR A 170 11.64 45.42 -17.84
C TYR A 170 11.71 44.70 -16.47
N ARG A 171 12.82 44.55 -15.72
CA ARG A 171 14.29 44.69 -15.82
C ARG A 171 14.83 44.19 -14.45
N HIS A 172 16.03 43.61 -14.43
CA HIS A 172 16.99 43.41 -13.32
C HIS A 172 16.53 43.62 -11.85
N ASP A 173 16.77 42.63 -10.98
CA ASP A 173 17.86 42.68 -9.99
C ASP A 173 17.94 41.37 -9.18
N VAL A 174 19.14 40.80 -9.12
CA VAL A 174 19.52 39.64 -8.31
C VAL A 174 20.18 40.17 -7.03
N PRO A 175 19.93 39.54 -5.88
CA PRO A 175 21.04 39.30 -4.97
C PRO A 175 21.12 37.82 -4.60
N GLU A 176 22.26 37.24 -4.94
CA GLU A 176 22.81 36.05 -4.30
C GLU A 176 22.86 36.25 -2.78
N SER A 177 22.47 35.24 -2.02
CA SER A 177 23.11 35.01 -0.73
C SER A 177 23.02 33.54 -0.31
N SER A 178 24.21 32.93 -0.30
CA SER A 178 24.71 32.04 0.75
C SER A 178 24.14 30.63 0.84
N SER A 179 24.73 29.78 -0.01
CA SER A 179 25.20 28.41 0.25
C SER A 179 25.06 27.86 1.67
N ALA A 180 24.19 26.87 1.82
CA ALA A 180 24.51 25.69 2.62
C ALA A 180 25.34 24.73 1.75
N PRO A 181 26.21 23.86 2.31
CA PRO A 181 26.89 22.85 1.51
C PRO A 181 25.85 21.84 1.00
N GLU A 182 25.34 22.07 -0.21
CA GLU A 182 24.60 21.06 -0.95
C GLU A 182 25.56 19.90 -1.22
N VAL A 183 25.35 18.77 -0.52
CA VAL A 183 25.95 17.51 -0.96
C VAL A 183 25.39 17.28 -2.37
N PRO A 184 26.23 17.20 -3.42
CA PRO A 184 25.73 17.12 -4.78
C PRO A 184 24.77 15.93 -4.91
N ALA A 185 23.61 16.19 -5.53
CA ALA A 185 22.69 15.13 -5.91
C ALA A 185 23.45 14.06 -6.69
N LEU A 186 23.22 12.79 -6.35
CA LEU A 186 23.90 11.63 -6.95
C LEU A 186 23.92 11.74 -8.48
N SER A 187 25.11 11.80 -9.06
CA SER A 187 25.32 11.82 -10.50
C SER A 187 25.14 10.42 -11.12
N LEU A 188 24.94 10.37 -12.43
CA LEU A 188 24.87 9.11 -13.19
C LEU A 188 26.11 8.22 -12.96
N THR A 189 27.30 8.81 -12.86
CA THR A 189 28.55 8.08 -12.56
C THR A 189 28.55 7.49 -11.16
N GLU A 190 28.05 8.23 -10.17
CA GLU A 190 27.93 7.73 -8.80
C GLU A 190 26.87 6.62 -8.68
N ILE A 191 25.81 6.66 -9.48
CA ILE A 191 24.83 5.55 -9.61
C ILE A 191 25.51 4.29 -10.15
N GLN A 192 26.36 4.42 -11.17
CA GLN A 192 27.11 3.28 -11.72
C GLN A 192 28.12 2.73 -10.70
N ASN A 193 28.79 3.59 -9.96
CA ASN A 193 29.69 3.17 -8.87
C ASN A 193 28.92 2.41 -7.77
N ALA A 194 27.73 2.90 -7.39
CA ALA A 194 26.87 2.22 -6.41
C ALA A 194 26.44 0.83 -6.88
N ARG A 195 26.14 0.66 -8.18
CA ARG A 195 25.84 -0.65 -8.78
C ARG A 195 27.04 -1.59 -8.69
N GLY A 196 28.25 -1.12 -9.01
CA GLY A 196 29.47 -1.92 -8.88
C GLY A 196 29.75 -2.37 -7.44
N VAL A 197 29.59 -1.48 -6.47
CA VAL A 197 29.73 -1.80 -5.03
C VAL A 197 28.70 -2.86 -4.60
N MET A 198 27.46 -2.70 -5.04
CA MET A 198 26.37 -3.64 -4.77
C MET A 198 26.63 -5.02 -5.38
N ASP A 199 27.13 -5.08 -6.62
CA ASP A 199 27.41 -6.34 -7.32
C ASP A 199 28.50 -7.14 -6.58
N VAL A 200 29.58 -6.47 -6.18
CA VAL A 200 30.65 -7.08 -5.36
C VAL A 200 30.09 -7.58 -4.03
N LEU A 201 29.28 -6.78 -3.34
CA LEU A 201 28.64 -7.21 -2.09
C LEU A 201 27.74 -8.42 -2.32
N SER A 202 26.95 -8.44 -3.39
CA SER A 202 26.06 -9.56 -3.74
C SER A 202 26.84 -10.84 -4.01
N GLU A 203 27.95 -10.76 -4.75
CA GLU A 203 28.87 -11.89 -5.00
C GLU A 203 29.48 -12.42 -3.71
N MET A 204 29.99 -11.53 -2.84
CA MET A 204 30.55 -11.92 -1.55
C MET A 204 29.51 -12.59 -0.66
N LEU A 205 28.29 -12.04 -0.58
CA LEU A 205 27.18 -12.65 0.18
C LEU A 205 26.73 -14.00 -0.38
N ASN A 206 26.88 -14.25 -1.69
CA ASN A 206 26.61 -15.55 -2.30
C ASN A 206 27.70 -16.59 -1.99
N ALA A 207 28.94 -16.14 -1.75
CA ALA A 207 30.06 -17.02 -1.44
C ALA A 207 30.12 -17.44 0.05
N ILE A 208 29.33 -16.81 0.93
CA ILE A 208 29.26 -17.16 2.35
C ILE A 208 28.40 -18.41 2.55
N ASP A 209 28.96 -19.43 3.20
CA ASP A 209 28.21 -20.60 3.68
C ASP A 209 27.18 -20.15 4.75
N PRO A 210 25.89 -20.46 4.59
CA PRO A 210 24.85 -20.17 5.59
C PRO A 210 25.15 -20.69 7.01
N GLY A 211 26.03 -21.69 7.15
CA GLY A 211 26.49 -22.22 8.44
C GLY A 211 27.66 -21.46 9.07
N ASN A 212 28.35 -20.59 8.33
CA ASN A 212 29.55 -19.89 8.78
C ASN A 212 29.36 -18.37 8.84
N ARG A 213 28.81 -17.89 9.96
CA ARG A 213 28.55 -16.46 10.21
C ARG A 213 29.82 -15.61 10.36
N GLU A 214 30.98 -16.23 10.54
CA GLU A 214 32.25 -15.51 10.65
C GLU A 214 32.65 -14.85 9.31
N GLY A 215 32.18 -15.40 8.18
CA GLY A 215 32.40 -14.82 6.86
C GLY A 215 31.81 -13.41 6.70
N LEU A 216 30.72 -13.10 7.40
CA LEU A 216 30.10 -11.76 7.38
C LEU A 216 30.89 -10.71 8.17
N ARG A 217 31.80 -11.12 9.06
CA ARG A 217 32.63 -10.20 9.86
C ARG A 217 33.88 -9.74 9.14
N GLN A 218 34.09 -10.20 7.90
CA GLN A 218 35.18 -9.70 7.07
C GLN A 218 35.01 -8.18 6.88
N GLU A 219 36.06 -7.43 7.21
CA GLU A 219 36.11 -5.96 7.15
C GLU A 219 35.61 -5.44 5.80
N VAL A 220 36.01 -6.11 4.71
CA VAL A 220 35.56 -5.79 3.34
C VAL A 220 34.03 -5.86 3.19
N ILE A 221 33.35 -6.82 3.80
CA ILE A 221 31.89 -6.96 3.70
C ILE A 221 31.20 -5.87 4.52
N VAL A 222 31.73 -5.57 5.70
CA VAL A 222 31.22 -4.48 6.55
C VAL A 222 31.35 -3.14 5.82
N ASP A 223 32.51 -2.86 5.24
CA ASP A 223 32.76 -1.63 4.48
C ASP A 223 31.86 -1.51 3.24
N LEU A 224 31.63 -2.60 2.51
CA LEU A 224 30.73 -2.62 1.37
C LEU A 224 29.27 -2.41 1.78
N VAL A 225 28.84 -3.01 2.90
CA VAL A 225 27.50 -2.79 3.47
C VAL A 225 27.31 -1.33 3.87
N ASP A 226 28.29 -0.72 4.53
CA ASP A 226 28.24 0.69 4.94
C ASP A 226 28.21 1.63 3.73
N GLN A 227 29.00 1.33 2.68
CA GLN A 227 28.92 2.04 1.41
C GLN A 227 27.53 1.91 0.75
N CYS A 228 26.95 0.70 0.71
CA CYS A 228 25.59 0.50 0.21
C CYS A 228 24.53 1.28 1.02
N ARG A 229 24.67 1.34 2.36
CA ARG A 229 23.78 2.14 3.23
C ARG A 229 23.92 3.64 2.96
N SER A 230 25.15 4.13 2.77
CA SER A 230 25.42 5.52 2.40
C SER A 230 24.82 5.86 1.04
N TYR A 231 25.03 5.02 0.02
CA TYR A 231 24.41 5.20 -1.29
C TYR A 231 22.88 5.18 -1.22
N LYS A 232 22.28 4.30 -0.42
CA LYS A 232 20.83 4.27 -0.22
C LYS A 232 20.31 5.60 0.33
N GLN A 233 20.98 6.18 1.32
CA GLN A 233 20.60 7.50 1.87
C GLN A 233 20.68 8.60 0.82
N ARG A 234 21.77 8.63 0.04
CA ARG A 234 21.96 9.62 -1.02
C ARG A 234 20.94 9.43 -2.17
N VAL A 235 20.57 8.19 -2.51
CA VAL A 235 19.56 7.89 -3.53
C VAL A 235 18.18 8.41 -3.12
N VAL A 236 17.81 8.25 -1.84
CA VAL A 236 16.56 8.82 -1.31
C VAL A 236 16.55 10.35 -1.43
N GLN A 237 17.68 11.01 -1.18
CA GLN A 237 17.80 12.45 -1.39
C GLN A 237 17.63 12.81 -2.87
N LEU A 238 18.32 12.11 -3.77
CA LEU A 238 18.20 12.31 -5.22
C LEU A 238 16.75 12.19 -5.71
N VAL A 239 16.05 11.12 -5.32
CA VAL A 239 14.65 10.85 -5.71
C VAL A 239 13.71 11.96 -5.23
N ASN A 240 14.00 12.56 -4.07
CA ASN A 240 13.16 13.63 -3.50
C ASN A 240 13.45 15.02 -4.07
N SER A 241 14.57 15.22 -4.76
CA SER A 241 15.01 16.54 -5.24
C SER A 241 15.17 16.64 -6.76
N THR A 242 15.27 15.52 -7.48
CA THR A 242 15.49 15.54 -8.93
C THR A 242 14.22 15.87 -9.70
N SER A 243 14.35 16.64 -10.79
CA SER A 243 13.31 16.85 -11.81
C SER A 243 13.64 16.17 -13.13
N ASP A 244 14.78 15.46 -13.20
CA ASP A 244 15.20 14.65 -14.34
C ASP A 244 14.57 13.25 -14.23
N GLU A 245 13.69 12.91 -15.17
CA GLU A 245 12.93 11.66 -15.21
C GLU A 245 13.83 10.42 -15.42
N ASP A 246 14.89 10.53 -16.23
CA ASP A 246 15.80 9.41 -16.48
C ASP A 246 16.65 9.13 -15.24
N LEU A 247 17.07 10.20 -14.55
CA LEU A 247 17.81 10.10 -13.30
C LEU A 247 16.92 9.60 -12.15
N LEU A 248 15.66 10.02 -12.12
CA LEU A 248 14.65 9.55 -11.16
C LEU A 248 14.39 8.04 -11.32
N SER A 249 14.14 7.59 -12.55
CA SER A 249 13.90 6.18 -12.87
C SER A 249 15.10 5.30 -12.47
N GLN A 250 16.31 5.76 -12.77
CA GLN A 250 17.54 5.05 -12.39
C GLN A 250 17.79 5.06 -10.88
N GLY A 251 17.47 6.17 -10.20
CA GLY A 251 17.55 6.29 -8.74
C GLY A 251 16.58 5.35 -8.03
N LEU A 252 15.32 5.27 -8.49
CA LEU A 252 14.33 4.35 -7.94
C LEU A 252 14.75 2.88 -8.11
N THR A 253 15.21 2.51 -9.32
CA THR A 253 15.72 1.16 -9.58
C THR A 253 16.91 0.82 -8.66
N LEU A 254 17.86 1.74 -8.52
CA LEU A 254 19.01 1.56 -7.63
C LEU A 254 18.59 1.42 -6.16
N ASN A 255 17.57 2.15 -5.70
CA ASN A 255 17.06 2.04 -4.34
C ASN A 255 16.49 0.64 -4.05
N ASP A 256 15.69 0.12 -4.98
CA ASP A 256 15.09 -1.22 -4.87
C ASP A 256 16.17 -2.31 -4.80
N ASP A 257 17.21 -2.18 -5.64
CA ASP A 257 18.30 -3.15 -5.69
C ASP A 257 19.20 -3.07 -4.44
N LEU A 258 19.56 -1.86 -3.98
CA LEU A 258 20.29 -1.66 -2.73
C LEU A 258 19.52 -2.23 -1.53
N GLN A 259 18.20 -2.01 -1.49
CA GLN A 259 17.34 -2.57 -0.45
C GLN A 259 17.34 -4.10 -0.47
N ARG A 260 17.30 -4.72 -1.65
CA ARG A 260 17.34 -6.18 -1.80
C ARG A 260 18.64 -6.79 -1.27
N VAL A 261 19.78 -6.22 -1.65
CA VAL A 261 21.11 -6.73 -1.24
C VAL A 261 21.35 -6.52 0.26
N LEU A 262 20.98 -5.36 0.81
CA LEU A 262 21.08 -5.09 2.24
C LEU A 262 20.15 -6.00 3.06
N ALA A 263 18.91 -6.24 2.60
CA ALA A 263 18.00 -7.16 3.28
C ALA A 263 18.53 -8.60 3.30
N LYS A 264 19.20 -9.03 2.22
CA LYS A 264 19.86 -10.33 2.17
C LYS A 264 21.01 -10.44 3.18
N HIS A 265 21.87 -9.43 3.27
CA HIS A 265 22.91 -9.35 4.30
C HIS A 265 22.29 -9.46 5.70
N ASP A 266 21.27 -8.65 5.99
CA ASP A 266 20.63 -8.59 7.30
C ASP A 266 19.94 -9.92 7.66
N ALA A 267 19.37 -10.63 6.67
CA ALA A 267 18.80 -11.97 6.86
C ALA A 267 19.87 -13.03 7.21
N ILE A 268 21.03 -13.01 6.53
CA ILE A 268 22.15 -13.93 6.84
C ILE A 268 22.71 -13.59 8.23
N ALA A 269 22.85 -12.31 8.57
CA ALA A 269 23.31 -11.85 9.88
C ALA A 269 22.33 -12.26 11.01
N ALA A 270 21.02 -12.16 10.77
CA ALA A 270 19.98 -12.60 11.70
C ALA A 270 19.87 -14.14 11.80
N GLY A 271 20.58 -14.89 10.96
CA GLY A 271 20.52 -16.36 10.94
C GLY A 271 19.25 -16.92 10.33
N ILE A 272 18.48 -16.11 9.61
CA ILE A 272 17.27 -16.50 8.88
C ILE A 272 17.74 -17.05 7.52
N ALA A 273 18.50 -18.13 7.53
CA ALA A 273 18.80 -18.84 6.30
C ALA A 273 17.52 -19.53 5.83
N ILE A 274 16.95 -19.04 4.73
CA ILE A 274 15.98 -19.80 3.94
C ILE A 274 16.67 -21.14 3.62
N ARG A 275 16.21 -22.22 4.25
CA ARG A 275 16.48 -23.58 3.78
C ARG A 275 15.94 -23.67 2.36
N LEU A 276 16.78 -23.41 1.36
CA LEU A 276 16.55 -23.88 0.01
C LEU A 276 16.39 -25.39 0.12
N GLN A 277 15.15 -25.86 -0.02
CA GLN A 277 14.86 -27.28 -0.15
C GLN A 277 15.64 -27.77 -1.37
N LYS A 278 16.67 -28.57 -1.12
CA LYS A 278 17.30 -29.41 -2.13
C LYS A 278 16.19 -30.27 -2.76
N PRO A 279 16.00 -30.28 -4.09
CA PRO A 279 14.98 -31.12 -4.69
C PRO A 279 15.30 -32.58 -4.33
N LYS A 280 14.35 -33.26 -3.66
CA LYS A 280 14.42 -34.70 -3.45
C LYS A 280 14.44 -35.37 -4.82
N SER A 281 15.57 -35.95 -5.17
CA SER A 281 15.71 -36.93 -6.25
C SER A 281 14.67 -38.04 -6.06
N ALA A 282 13.78 -38.18 -7.03
CA ALA A 282 12.88 -39.32 -7.13
C ALA A 282 13.68 -40.58 -7.47
N PRO A 283 13.39 -41.76 -6.86
CA PRO A 283 13.88 -43.02 -7.38
C PRO A 283 13.05 -43.43 -8.60
N ALA A 284 13.75 -43.86 -9.65
CA ALA A 284 13.18 -44.31 -10.90
C ALA A 284 12.47 -45.67 -10.76
N ARG A 285 11.31 -45.74 -11.43
CA ARG A 285 10.71 -46.87 -12.16
C ARG A 285 10.47 -48.20 -11.43
N ALA A 286 9.20 -48.59 -11.38
CA ALA A 286 8.80 -49.92 -11.83
C ALA A 286 7.44 -49.83 -12.56
N ASP A 287 7.44 -50.43 -13.74
CA ASP A 287 6.39 -50.60 -14.74
C ASP A 287 5.16 -51.33 -14.17
N SER A 288 3.95 -50.93 -14.57
CA SER A 288 2.85 -51.88 -14.77
C SER A 288 1.71 -51.24 -15.55
N SER A 289 1.46 -51.77 -16.74
CA SER A 289 0.20 -51.67 -17.48
C SER A 289 -0.45 -53.08 -17.49
N PRO A 290 -1.75 -53.25 -17.86
CA PRO A 290 -2.75 -53.85 -16.97
C PRO A 290 -3.29 -55.21 -17.43
N THR A 291 -3.92 -56.00 -16.54
CA THR A 291 -4.85 -57.07 -16.97
C THR A 291 -5.87 -57.53 -15.90
N LYS A 292 -7.00 -58.03 -16.42
CA LYS A 292 -8.36 -58.38 -15.93
C LYS A 292 -8.58 -59.24 -14.63
N PRO A 293 -9.87 -59.38 -14.17
CA PRO A 293 -10.28 -59.92 -12.86
C PRO A 293 -10.83 -61.38 -12.84
N GLU A 294 -11.22 -61.84 -11.62
CA GLU A 294 -12.04 -63.02 -11.15
C GLU A 294 -11.30 -64.29 -10.60
N PRO A 295 -11.94 -65.19 -9.79
CA PRO A 295 -12.77 -64.98 -8.57
C PRO A 295 -12.53 -66.01 -7.40
N THR A 296 -13.15 -65.75 -6.23
CA THR A 296 -13.68 -66.66 -5.16
C THR A 296 -12.87 -67.81 -4.52
N LYS A 297 -12.79 -67.83 -3.18
CA LYS A 297 -12.97 -69.00 -2.26
C LYS A 297 -13.43 -68.51 -0.87
N GLU A 298 -14.67 -68.81 -0.47
CA GLU A 298 -15.05 -69.84 0.52
C GLU A 298 -14.48 -69.64 1.94
N THR A 299 -15.37 -69.38 2.89
CA THR A 299 -15.09 -69.38 4.33
C THR A 299 -16.15 -70.23 5.02
N GLU A 300 -15.78 -71.45 5.41
CA GLU A 300 -16.47 -72.21 6.45
C GLU A 300 -15.62 -72.14 7.72
N GLN A 301 -16.22 -71.76 8.86
CA GLN A 301 -16.12 -72.57 10.07
C GLN A 301 -17.07 -72.11 11.20
N SER A 302 -17.84 -73.12 11.62
CA SER A 302 -18.29 -73.45 12.98
C SER A 302 -19.33 -72.60 13.72
N LEU A 303 -20.54 -73.14 13.64
CA LEU A 303 -21.61 -73.16 14.64
C LEU A 303 -21.18 -73.60 16.06
N LEU A 304 -22.05 -73.25 17.03
CA LEU A 304 -22.53 -73.95 18.24
C LEU A 304 -22.56 -72.94 19.41
N LYS A 305 -23.65 -72.68 20.16
CA LYS A 305 -24.92 -73.38 20.43
C LYS A 305 -25.96 -72.37 21.00
N LEU A 306 -27.21 -72.60 20.60
CA LEU A 306 -28.53 -72.36 21.24
C LEU A 306 -28.62 -72.87 22.71
N PRO A 307 -29.76 -72.83 23.46
CA PRO A 307 -31.16 -72.56 23.06
C PRO A 307 -32.09 -71.80 24.07
N VAL A 308 -33.36 -71.69 23.65
CA VAL A 308 -34.67 -71.61 24.38
C VAL A 308 -34.94 -70.40 25.30
N VAL A 309 -36.08 -69.71 25.28
CA VAL A 309 -37.46 -69.96 24.78
C VAL A 309 -37.99 -68.70 24.11
#